data_AF-A0A0F8CUY2-F1
#
_entry.id   AF-A0A0F8CUY2-F1
#
_cell.length_a   1.000
_cell.length_b   1.000
_cell.length_c   1.000
_cell.angle_alpha   90.00
_cell.angle_beta   90.00
_cell.angle_gamma   90.00
#
_symmetry.space_group_name_H-M   'P 1'
#
loop_
_entity.id
_entity.type
_entity.pdbx_description
1 polymer ?
#
loop_
_entity_poly.entity_id
_entity_poly.type
_entity_poly.pdbx_seq_one_letter_code
_entity_poly.pdbx_strand_id
1 'polypeptide(L)'
;MEFGENPGDSRYVVVVCPKCRQQAQITETGKKTLRCQHCGALLQARKLRIFGSFEELSEAVDFRTRLQAELSGNGTETFSLKTFPKESGNSNPGDQALKGTAQPGPGTSSGSTAAKKDQKSILNEILKVSDGKIGIEEFCEKAMEKGISKEKFDLILKKLLETGELYSPEPGIVKLV
;
A
#
# COMPACT_ATOMS: atom_id res chain seq x y z
N MET A 1 27.41 49.12 -11.70
CA MET A 1 26.94 48.97 -10.32
C MET A 1 26.42 47.56 -10.21
N GLU A 2 27.27 46.65 -9.73
CA GLU A 2 26.90 45.27 -9.44
C GLU A 2 26.24 45.22 -8.06
N PHE A 3 25.12 44.51 -7.92
CA PHE A 3 24.80 43.73 -6.73
C PHE A 3 23.95 42.55 -7.19
N GLY A 4 24.60 41.38 -7.23
CA GLY A 4 24.02 40.13 -7.69
C GLY A 4 22.79 39.74 -6.89
N GLU A 5 21.79 39.24 -7.61
CA GLU A 5 20.79 38.32 -7.08
C GLU A 5 21.51 37.24 -6.28
N ASN A 6 21.21 37.13 -4.98
CA ASN A 6 21.61 35.99 -4.16
C ASN A 6 20.60 34.87 -4.43
N PRO A 7 20.94 33.78 -5.15
CA PRO A 7 20.06 32.63 -5.26
C PRO A 7 20.40 31.72 -4.07
N GLY A 8 19.85 32.00 -2.89
CA GLY A 8 20.49 31.52 -1.65
C GLY A 8 19.60 31.06 -0.49
N ASP A 9 18.27 31.12 -0.57
CA ASP A 9 17.44 30.76 0.58
C ASP A 9 16.27 29.86 0.16
N SER A 10 16.57 28.64 -0.27
CA SER A 10 15.56 27.58 -0.29
C SER A 10 15.10 27.36 1.15
N ARG A 11 13.95 27.94 1.51
CA ARG A 11 13.40 27.92 2.86
C ARG A 11 12.99 26.53 3.29
N TYR A 12 12.58 25.68 2.34
CA TYR A 12 12.08 24.34 2.60
C TYR A 12 12.93 23.30 1.88
N VAL A 13 13.31 22.25 2.60
CA VAL A 13 14.03 21.11 2.03
C VAL A 13 13.29 19.81 2.35
N VAL A 14 13.26 18.91 1.38
CA VAL A 14 12.63 17.60 1.49
C VAL A 14 13.71 16.57 1.77
N VAL A 15 13.56 15.86 2.90
CA VAL A 15 14.51 14.85 3.36
C VAL A 15 13.78 13.55 3.65
N VAL A 16 14.42 12.42 3.33
CA VAL A 16 13.92 11.08 3.67
C VAL A 16 14.70 10.56 4.86
N CYS A 17 13.99 9.93 5.81
CA CYS A 17 14.65 9.33 6.96
C CYS A 17 15.51 8.13 6.52
N PRO A 18 16.82 8.11 6.79
CA PRO A 18 17.70 7.01 6.39
C PRO A 18 17.44 5.72 7.20
N LYS A 19 16.77 5.83 8.37
CA LYS A 19 16.46 4.71 9.26
C LYS A 19 15.24 3.92 8.79
N CYS A 20 14.10 4.59 8.62
CA CYS A 20 12.87 3.91 8.20
C CYS A 20 12.69 3.88 6.69
N ARG A 21 13.23 4.83 5.93
CA ARG A 21 13.04 5.02 4.47
C ARG A 21 11.57 4.95 4.01
N GLN A 22 10.64 5.11 4.94
CA GLN A 22 9.20 4.95 4.72
C GLN A 22 8.50 6.29 4.48
N GLN A 23 9.11 7.40 4.90
CA GLN A 23 8.46 8.71 4.82
C GLN A 23 9.42 9.83 4.42
N ALA A 24 8.95 10.69 3.52
CA ALA A 24 9.56 11.98 3.18
C ALA A 24 9.02 13.08 4.09
N GLN A 25 9.90 13.91 4.64
CA GLN A 25 9.57 15.00 5.54
C GLN A 25 10.09 16.33 4.98
N ILE A 26 9.28 17.38 5.12
CA ILE A 26 9.69 18.76 4.83
C ILE A 26 10.30 19.34 6.11
N THR A 27 11.45 19.99 5.98
CA THR A 27 12.09 20.74 7.05
C THR A 27 12.52 22.10 6.52
N GLU A 28 12.53 23.08 7.42
CA GLU A 28 13.09 24.39 7.12
C GLU A 28 14.62 24.36 7.21
N THR A 29 15.25 25.18 6.39
CA THR A 29 16.71 25.38 6.41
C THR A 29 17.11 26.06 7.71
N GLY A 30 18.04 25.45 8.46
CA GLY A 30 18.57 26.00 9.74
C GLY A 30 18.46 25.08 10.96
N LYS A 31 17.67 24.00 10.90
CA LYS A 31 17.57 23.03 12.00
C LYS A 31 18.79 22.12 12.02
N LYS A 32 19.54 22.08 13.13
CA LYS A 32 20.73 21.20 13.30
C LYS A 32 20.35 19.72 13.44
N THR A 33 19.22 19.45 14.08
CA THR A 33 18.70 18.11 14.38
C THR A 33 17.24 18.02 13.96
N LEU A 34 16.86 16.87 13.40
CA LEU A 34 15.54 16.57 12.89
C LEU A 34 15.04 15.27 13.51
N ARG A 35 13.77 15.26 13.92
CA ARG A 35 13.10 14.04 14.38
C ARG A 35 12.21 13.52 13.26
N CYS A 36 12.40 12.25 12.88
CA CYS A 36 11.54 11.61 11.90
C CYS A 36 10.10 11.51 12.44
N GLN A 37 9.12 11.95 11.64
CA GLN A 37 7.68 11.85 11.98
C GLN A 37 7.16 10.40 12.05
N HIS A 38 7.80 9.48 11.33
CA HIS A 38 7.37 8.08 11.29
C HIS A 38 7.99 7.23 12.42
N CYS A 39 9.32 7.19 12.50
CA CYS A 39 10.04 6.32 13.44
C CYS A 39 10.55 7.05 14.70
N GLY A 40 10.41 8.37 14.78
CA GLY A 40 10.87 9.14 15.93
C GLY A 40 12.38 9.26 16.08
N ALA A 41 13.19 8.70 15.17
CA ALA A 41 14.64 8.75 15.24
C ALA A 41 15.17 10.19 15.13
N LEU A 42 16.18 10.52 15.95
CA LEU A 42 16.92 11.78 15.89
C LEU A 42 18.00 11.69 14.81
N LEU A 43 17.94 12.62 13.87
CA LEU A 43 18.78 12.70 12.68
C LEU A 43 19.53 14.04 12.69
N GLN A 44 20.81 14.03 12.33
CA GLN A 44 21.58 15.26 12.16
C GLN A 44 21.39 15.78 10.74
N ALA A 45 20.95 17.03 10.59
CA ALA A 45 20.64 17.63 9.29
C ALA A 45 21.84 17.62 8.33
N ARG A 46 23.07 17.80 8.84
CA ARG A 46 24.32 17.75 8.05
C ARG A 46 24.58 16.41 7.36
N LYS A 47 24.03 15.31 7.88
CA LYS A 47 24.25 13.94 7.37
C LYS A 47 23.08 13.44 6.52
N LEU A 48 22.02 14.24 6.39
CA LEU A 48 20.85 13.87 5.61
C LEU A 48 21.05 14.23 4.15
N ARG A 49 20.66 13.30 3.28
CA ARG A 49 20.58 13.58 1.84
C ARG A 49 19.32 14.40 1.58
N ILE A 50 19.51 15.58 0.99
CA ILE A 50 18.43 16.44 0.52
C ILE A 50 17.97 15.92 -0.84
N PHE A 51 16.66 15.70 -0.99
CA PHE A 51 16.07 15.20 -2.23
C PHE A 51 15.52 16.32 -3.11
N GLY A 52 15.11 17.43 -2.48
CA GLY A 52 14.66 18.64 -3.16
C GLY A 52 14.73 19.83 -2.21
N SER A 53 14.93 21.01 -2.78
CA SER A 53 15.00 22.29 -2.07
C SER A 53 14.09 23.27 -2.80
N PHE A 54 13.22 23.95 -2.06
CA PHE A 54 12.15 24.77 -2.58
C PHE A 54 12.04 26.06 -1.76
N GLU A 55 11.61 27.14 -2.42
CA GLU A 55 11.35 28.43 -1.78
C GLU A 55 9.91 28.50 -1.25
N GLU A 56 8.97 27.91 -1.99
CA GLU A 56 7.56 27.85 -1.64
C GLU A 56 7.19 26.54 -0.93
N LEU A 57 6.31 26.64 0.08
CA LEU A 57 5.82 25.48 0.82
C LEU A 57 4.98 24.55 -0.06
N SER A 58 4.21 25.10 -1.02
CA SER A 58 3.34 24.31 -1.89
C SER A 58 4.14 23.35 -2.76
N GLU A 59 5.18 23.86 -3.44
CA GLU A 59 6.08 23.03 -4.24
C GLU A 59 6.76 21.94 -3.40
N ALA A 60 7.18 22.27 -2.17
CA ALA A 60 7.75 21.28 -1.25
C ALA A 60 6.76 20.18 -0.86
N VAL A 61 5.47 20.51 -0.71
CA VAL A 61 4.39 19.55 -0.44
C VAL A 61 4.12 18.65 -1.63
N ASP A 62 4.08 19.21 -2.84
CA ASP A 62 3.90 18.44 -4.07
C ASP A 62 5.05 17.47 -4.28
N PHE A 63 6.29 17.94 -4.15
CA PHE A 63 7.48 17.10 -4.26
C PHE A 63 7.54 16.03 -3.17
N ARG A 64 7.24 16.39 -1.90
CA ARG A 64 7.15 15.41 -0.80
C ARG A 64 6.11 14.34 -1.12
N THR A 65 4.95 14.72 -1.65
CA THR A 65 3.85 13.79 -1.97
C THR A 65 4.24 12.83 -3.08
N ARG A 66 4.87 13.35 -4.14
CA ARG A 66 5.44 12.51 -5.20
C ARG A 66 6.49 11.54 -4.66
N LEU A 67 7.45 12.04 -3.88
CA LEU A 67 8.51 11.21 -3.31
C LEU A 67 7.94 10.16 -2.33
N GLN A 68 6.89 10.51 -1.59
CA GLN A 68 6.18 9.59 -0.71
C GLN A 68 5.50 8.47 -1.50
N ALA A 69 4.85 8.79 -2.62
CA ALA A 69 4.26 7.79 -3.50
C ALA A 69 5.31 6.85 -4.09
N GLU A 70 6.47 7.38 -4.50
CA GLU A 70 7.61 6.59 -4.99
C GLU A 70 8.19 5.67 -3.89
N LEU A 71 8.32 6.16 -2.64
CA LEU A 71 8.81 5.37 -1.51
C LEU A 71 7.82 4.28 -1.06
N SER A 72 6.51 4.58 -1.09
CA SER A 72 5.46 3.60 -0.84
C SER A 72 5.26 2.63 -2.03
N GLY A 73 5.78 2.97 -3.22
CA GLY A 73 5.52 2.31 -4.50
C GLY A 73 6.40 1.11 -4.84
N ASN A 74 6.92 0.37 -3.86
CA ASN A 74 7.64 -0.90 -4.06
C ASN A 74 6.86 -1.98 -3.30
N GLY A 75 6.33 -3.04 -3.92
CA GLY A 75 7.02 -3.83 -4.95
C GLY A 75 6.41 -3.83 -6.33
N THR A 76 7.15 -4.52 -7.20
CA THR A 76 6.79 -5.03 -8.53
C THR A 76 5.45 -5.78 -8.54
N GLU A 77 4.35 -5.08 -8.35
CA GLU A 77 3.11 -5.39 -9.04
C GLU A 77 3.00 -4.34 -10.13
N THR A 78 3.54 -4.69 -11.30
CA THR A 78 2.93 -4.20 -12.52
C THR A 78 1.42 -4.36 -12.32
N PHE A 79 0.71 -3.26 -12.11
CA PHE A 79 -0.71 -3.20 -12.44
C PHE A 79 -0.77 -3.38 -13.96
N SER A 80 -0.56 -4.62 -14.41
CA SER A 80 -1.04 -5.08 -15.69
C SER A 80 -2.55 -5.09 -15.55
N LEU A 81 -3.15 -3.92 -15.79
CA LEU A 81 -4.45 -3.89 -16.42
C LEU A 81 -4.32 -4.87 -17.59
N LYS A 82 -5.02 -5.99 -17.51
CA LYS A 82 -5.22 -6.89 -18.65
C LYS A 82 -6.03 -6.12 -19.66
N THR A 83 -5.40 -5.19 -20.37
CA THR A 83 -5.83 -4.79 -21.69
C THR A 83 -5.67 -6.04 -22.54
N PHE A 84 -6.81 -6.57 -22.94
CA PHE A 84 -7.02 -7.73 -23.80
C PHE A 84 -5.83 -8.06 -24.71
N PRO A 85 -5.30 -9.30 -24.71
CA PRO A 85 -4.32 -9.69 -25.70
C PRO A 85 -5.03 -9.84 -27.05
N LYS A 86 -4.81 -8.87 -27.94
CA LYS A 86 -4.96 -9.11 -29.38
C LYS A 86 -3.57 -9.38 -29.95
N GLU A 87 -3.48 -10.54 -30.60
CA GLU A 87 -2.27 -11.18 -31.13
C GLU A 87 -1.34 -10.26 -31.94
N SER A 88 -0.04 -10.48 -31.76
CA SER A 88 0.94 -10.44 -32.86
C SER A 88 2.14 -11.28 -32.46
N GLY A 89 2.45 -12.26 -33.31
CA GLY A 89 3.32 -13.38 -32.97
C GLY A 89 4.80 -13.23 -33.34
N ASN A 90 5.48 -14.37 -33.13
CA ASN A 90 6.85 -14.76 -33.48
C ASN A 90 7.99 -14.12 -32.65
N SER A 91 8.96 -14.84 -32.08
CA SER A 91 9.40 -16.24 -32.20
C SER A 91 10.14 -16.68 -30.92
N ASN A 92 10.03 -17.97 -30.57
CA ASN A 92 10.81 -18.72 -29.55
C ASN A 92 12.23 -19.05 -30.10
N PRO A 93 13.13 -19.84 -29.43
CA PRO A 93 13.25 -20.29 -28.03
C PRO A 93 14.69 -20.18 -27.45
N GLY A 94 14.87 -20.44 -26.13
CA GLY A 94 16.19 -20.57 -25.50
C GLY A 94 16.15 -21.21 -24.11
N ASP A 95 16.51 -22.49 -24.07
CA ASP A 95 16.45 -23.53 -23.04
C ASP A 95 17.13 -23.27 -21.65
N GLN A 96 16.47 -23.81 -20.61
CA GLN A 96 16.93 -24.37 -19.32
C GLN A 96 18.24 -23.91 -18.62
N ALA A 97 18.16 -23.72 -17.29
CA ALA A 97 18.90 -24.58 -16.33
C ALA A 97 18.52 -24.32 -14.86
N LEU A 98 18.43 -25.43 -14.13
CA LEU A 98 18.03 -25.61 -12.74
C LEU A 98 19.08 -25.22 -11.67
N LYS A 99 18.58 -25.20 -10.42
CA LYS A 99 19.24 -25.37 -9.09
C LYS A 99 19.50 -24.06 -8.33
N GLY A 100 19.21 -23.93 -7.04
CA GLY A 100 18.68 -24.86 -6.05
C GLY A 100 18.71 -24.20 -4.65
N THR A 101 17.72 -24.53 -3.82
CA THR A 101 17.79 -24.76 -2.37
C THR A 101 18.67 -23.85 -1.48
N ALA A 102 18.05 -23.13 -0.53
CA ALA A 102 18.07 -23.47 0.91
C ALA A 102 17.60 -22.29 1.80
N GLN A 103 16.48 -22.47 2.48
CA GLN A 103 16.23 -21.91 3.82
C GLN A 103 16.88 -22.85 4.86
N PRO A 104 17.28 -22.41 6.08
CA PRO A 104 16.32 -22.30 7.20
C PRO A 104 16.60 -21.25 8.32
N GLY A 105 15.49 -20.66 8.84
CA GLY A 105 15.11 -20.18 10.20
C GLY A 105 16.10 -19.60 11.24
N PRO A 106 15.64 -19.12 12.44
CA PRO A 106 14.32 -19.37 13.09
C PRO A 106 13.59 -18.11 13.66
N GLY A 107 12.25 -18.03 13.55
CA GLY A 107 11.27 -18.10 14.67
C GLY A 107 10.50 -16.76 14.79
N THR A 108 9.19 -16.62 15.01
CA THR A 108 8.01 -17.43 15.39
C THR A 108 6.82 -16.50 15.01
N SER A 109 5.79 -16.87 14.22
CA SER A 109 4.64 -17.69 14.64
C SER A 109 3.82 -18.19 13.43
N SER A 110 3.64 -19.51 13.40
CA SER A 110 2.59 -20.28 12.71
C SER A 110 1.18 -19.80 13.10
N GLY A 111 0.12 -19.85 12.29
CA GLY A 111 -0.10 -20.49 10.99
C GLY A 111 -1.51 -20.18 10.44
N SER A 112 -1.87 -20.88 9.35
CA SER A 112 -3.20 -20.92 8.69
C SER A 112 -3.38 -20.03 7.46
N THR A 113 -2.70 -20.36 6.36
CA THR A 113 -2.99 -19.85 5.00
C THR A 113 -3.86 -20.78 4.15
N ALA A 114 -4.22 -21.98 4.64
CA ALA A 114 -5.10 -22.90 3.92
C ALA A 114 -6.60 -22.59 4.14
N ALA A 115 -7.05 -22.37 5.38
CA ALA A 115 -8.48 -22.18 5.70
C ALA A 115 -9.08 -20.81 5.29
N LYS A 116 -8.25 -19.85 4.85
CA LYS A 116 -8.71 -18.50 4.47
C LYS A 116 -9.43 -18.47 3.13
N LYS A 117 -9.12 -19.42 2.23
CA LYS A 117 -9.75 -19.49 0.90
C LYS A 117 -11.17 -20.03 0.99
N ASP A 118 -11.41 -21.02 1.84
CA ASP A 118 -12.73 -21.61 2.08
C ASP A 118 -13.72 -20.60 2.68
N GLN A 119 -13.27 -19.76 3.62
CA GLN A 119 -14.13 -18.75 4.26
C GLN A 119 -14.61 -17.67 3.27
N LYS A 120 -13.74 -17.24 2.34
CA LYS A 120 -14.14 -16.30 1.27
C LYS A 120 -15.18 -16.93 0.33
N SER A 121 -15.00 -18.21 -0.01
CA SER A 121 -15.96 -18.95 -0.85
C SER A 121 -17.32 -19.10 -0.16
N ILE A 122 -17.34 -19.37 1.15
CA ILE A 122 -18.57 -19.45 1.95
C ILE A 122 -19.32 -18.11 1.94
N LEU A 123 -18.63 -16.99 2.12
CA LEU A 123 -19.26 -15.66 2.04
C LEU A 123 -19.84 -15.39 0.65
N ASN A 124 -19.08 -15.71 -0.41
CA ASN A 124 -19.56 -15.55 -1.78
C ASN A 124 -20.74 -16.49 -2.11
N GLU A 125 -20.81 -17.68 -1.52
CA GLU A 125 -21.96 -18.58 -1.62
C GLU A 125 -23.20 -17.97 -0.97
N ILE A 126 -23.07 -17.44 0.26
CA ILE A 126 -24.17 -16.77 0.97
C ILE A 126 -24.70 -15.58 0.14
N LEU A 127 -23.81 -14.78 -0.44
CA LEU A 127 -24.17 -13.63 -1.26
C LEU A 127 -24.90 -14.03 -2.56
N LYS A 128 -24.50 -15.15 -3.18
CA LYS A 128 -25.16 -15.69 -4.38
C LYS A 128 -26.57 -16.22 -4.08
N VAL A 129 -26.78 -16.79 -2.90
CA VAL A 129 -28.10 -17.31 -2.49
C VAL A 129 -29.08 -16.16 -2.17
N SER A 130 -28.58 -15.04 -1.64
CA SER A 130 -29.39 -13.87 -1.29
C SER A 130 -29.57 -12.85 -2.43
N ASP A 131 -29.57 -13.29 -3.69
CA ASP A 131 -29.76 -12.44 -4.89
C ASP A 131 -28.77 -11.26 -4.98
N GLY A 132 -27.62 -11.39 -4.32
CA GLY A 132 -26.62 -10.34 -4.24
C GLY A 132 -27.01 -9.13 -3.40
N LYS A 133 -28.14 -9.07 -2.68
CA LYS A 133 -28.46 -7.98 -1.72
C LYS A 133 -28.74 -8.56 -0.34
N ILE A 134 -27.89 -8.27 0.64
CA ILE A 134 -28.04 -8.76 2.01
C ILE A 134 -27.70 -7.67 3.04
N GLY A 135 -28.42 -7.63 4.15
CA GLY A 135 -28.07 -6.78 5.29
C GLY A 135 -26.81 -7.27 5.99
N ILE A 136 -25.96 -6.37 6.51
CA ILE A 136 -24.72 -6.75 7.22
C ILE A 136 -25.01 -7.65 8.42
N GLU A 137 -26.12 -7.42 9.11
CA GLU A 137 -26.55 -8.20 10.28
C GLU A 137 -26.95 -9.62 9.89
N GLU A 138 -27.80 -9.76 8.86
CA GLU A 138 -28.18 -11.06 8.29
C GLU A 138 -26.98 -11.80 7.67
N PHE A 139 -26.05 -11.05 7.06
CA PHE A 139 -24.84 -11.60 6.47
C PHE A 139 -23.88 -12.14 7.53
N CYS A 140 -23.75 -11.42 8.64
CA CYS A 140 -22.98 -11.86 9.80
C CYS A 140 -23.60 -13.12 10.42
N GLU A 141 -24.92 -13.18 10.56
CA GLU A 141 -25.62 -14.35 11.11
C GLU A 141 -25.43 -15.59 10.24
N LYS A 142 -25.62 -15.48 8.92
CA LYS A 142 -25.39 -16.60 7.97
C LYS A 142 -23.92 -17.02 7.91
N ALA A 143 -22.98 -16.09 8.05
CA ALA A 143 -21.56 -16.40 8.09
C ALA A 143 -21.19 -17.15 9.39
N MET A 144 -21.79 -16.77 10.52
CA MET A 144 -21.60 -17.44 11.80
C MET A 144 -22.22 -18.85 11.81
N GLU A 145 -23.39 -19.03 11.20
CA GLU A 145 -24.03 -20.34 11.01
C GLU A 145 -23.15 -21.30 10.22
N LYS A 146 -22.37 -20.77 9.26
CA LYS A 146 -21.39 -21.52 8.46
C LYS A 146 -20.00 -21.63 9.12
N GLY A 147 -19.85 -21.21 10.38
CA GLY A 147 -18.64 -21.41 11.18
C GLY A 147 -17.58 -20.30 11.08
N ILE A 148 -17.95 -19.09 10.66
CA ILE A 148 -17.04 -17.95 10.54
C ILE A 148 -17.19 -17.04 11.77
N SER A 149 -16.08 -16.76 12.45
CA SER A 149 -16.09 -15.85 13.58
C SER A 149 -16.27 -14.39 13.13
N LYS A 150 -16.93 -13.58 13.96
CA LYS A 150 -17.23 -12.16 13.69
C LYS A 150 -15.99 -11.35 13.27
N GLU A 151 -14.85 -11.60 13.90
CA GLU A 151 -13.57 -10.93 13.59
C GLU A 151 -13.06 -11.27 12.19
N LYS A 152 -13.21 -12.53 11.77
CA LYS A 152 -12.80 -12.98 10.42
C LYS A 152 -13.78 -12.48 9.37
N PHE A 153 -15.07 -12.47 9.69
CA PHE A 153 -16.11 -11.91 8.84
C PHE A 153 -15.82 -10.44 8.50
N ASP A 154 -15.54 -9.60 9.50
CA ASP A 154 -15.24 -8.17 9.29
C ASP A 154 -14.01 -7.97 8.39
N LEU A 155 -12.95 -8.75 8.65
CA LEU A 155 -11.72 -8.75 7.84
C LEU A 155 -11.96 -9.16 6.38
N ILE A 156 -12.83 -10.13 6.14
CA ILE A 156 -13.15 -10.60 4.78
C ILE A 156 -14.12 -9.64 4.10
N LEU A 157 -15.12 -9.12 4.82
CA LEU A 157 -16.06 -8.12 4.31
C LEU A 157 -15.33 -6.85 3.86
N LYS A 158 -14.40 -6.35 4.70
CA LYS A 158 -13.56 -5.21 4.34
C LYS A 158 -12.75 -5.48 3.08
N LYS A 159 -12.14 -6.66 2.97
CA LYS A 159 -11.42 -7.06 1.75
C LYS A 159 -12.32 -7.15 0.52
N LEU A 160 -13.55 -7.65 0.66
CA LEU A 160 -14.51 -7.76 -0.44
C LEU A 160 -15.02 -6.38 -0.91
N LEU A 161 -15.15 -5.43 0.02
CA LEU A 161 -15.43 -4.03 -0.28
C LEU A 161 -14.22 -3.34 -0.95
N GLU A 162 -13.01 -3.63 -0.48
CA GLU A 162 -11.76 -3.11 -1.07
C GLU A 162 -11.49 -3.69 -2.47
N THR A 163 -11.84 -4.96 -2.73
CA THR A 163 -11.71 -5.58 -4.06
C THR A 163 -12.81 -5.16 -5.03
N GLY A 164 -13.86 -4.48 -4.55
CA GLY A 164 -15.01 -4.10 -5.36
C GLY A 164 -15.89 -5.28 -5.79
N GLU A 165 -15.74 -6.44 -5.14
CA GLU A 165 -16.69 -7.56 -5.30
C GLU A 165 -18.04 -7.22 -4.65
N LEU A 166 -18.01 -6.34 -3.64
CA LEU A 166 -19.17 -5.84 -2.92
C LEU A 166 -19.15 -4.32 -2.88
N TYR A 167 -20.34 -3.72 -2.90
CA TYR A 167 -20.55 -2.30 -2.64
C TYR A 167 -21.70 -2.11 -1.64
N SER A 168 -21.70 -0.99 -0.91
CA SER A 168 -22.74 -0.68 0.07
C SER A 168 -23.61 0.47 -0.45
N PRO A 169 -24.76 0.18 -1.08
CA PRO A 169 -25.67 1.22 -1.58
C PRO A 169 -26.36 1.99 -0.46
N GLU A 170 -26.63 1.31 0.66
CA GLU A 170 -27.31 1.87 1.83
C GLU A 170 -26.53 1.46 3.08
N PRO A 171 -26.49 2.31 4.12
CA PRO A 171 -25.81 1.98 5.37
C PRO A 171 -26.45 0.73 5.98
N GLY A 172 -25.64 -0.31 6.18
CA GLY A 172 -26.13 -1.60 6.69
C GLY A 172 -26.51 -2.62 5.62
N ILE A 173 -26.38 -2.29 4.33
CA ILE A 173 -26.69 -3.20 3.21
C ILE A 173 -25.46 -3.38 2.33
N VAL A 174 -25.20 -4.64 1.98
CA VAL A 174 -24.11 -5.03 1.09
C VAL A 174 -24.71 -5.64 -0.17
N LYS A 175 -24.24 -5.18 -1.33
CA LYS A 175 -24.66 -5.67 -2.63
C LYS A 175 -23.48 -6.13 -3.48
N LEU A 176 -23.66 -7.24 -4.19
CA LEU A 176 -22.71 -7.75 -5.18
C LEU A 176 -22.79 -6.90 -6.46
N VAL A 177 -21.64 -6.52 -7.00
CA VAL A 177 -21.53 -5.72 -8.24
C VAL A 177 -21.98 -6.53 -9.46
#